data_AF-U4UFK9-F1
#
_entry.id   AF-U4UFK9-F1
#
_cell.length_a   1.000
_cell.length_b   1.000
_cell.length_c   1.000
_cell.angle_alpha   90.00
_cell.angle_beta   90.00
_cell.angle_gamma   90.00
#
_symmetry.space_group_name_H-M   'P 1'
#
loop_
_entity.id
_entity.type
_entity.pdbx_description
1 polymer ?
#
loop_
_entity_poly.entity_id
_entity_poly.type
_entity_poly.pdbx_seq_one_letter_code
_entity_poly.pdbx_strand_id
1 'polypeptide(L)'
;MNNLKVQQNSYKNSESWTDDLPICKNTGIGFSTNQIYREDGHPQEEHPYEDYSCHFRFSDDFYWYAVFDGHEGKRAADFCSQRMTADVLFSDINEKQSDEEVRDFIRQAFQNVETGYMETLGDLFAERIKIQCNDIPEGLSTYEACRKMPEVMKKIKDLNCELASGTAAAVALISKNKLYVANVGNCRVLLCQTDANSVLKVVQLSIDHDLSNEDELLRLSHIGINPRLFQHKSRLGNQENTRCLGNCAVKGEYKQFDDLAVASQEPFREQATLTGVAQAVVDKVVRLHHDWYMSNSCNKSRTPKREDITLVLRNFNFPMPNALKSPTKPTVQFSTTILTNQISNSDSSQHTLTNLNTISTLSRTNTTSSSEAKTEVEDDIGPDQKIAPYVDFDDFYKSFDMAKRDGTLPYGLA
;
A
#
# COMPACT_ATOMS: atom_id res chain seq x y z
N MET A 1 -6.40 -37.09 -23.69
CA MET A 1 -5.87 -36.45 -22.46
C MET A 1 -5.19 -35.17 -22.90
N ASN A 2 -5.66 -34.01 -22.43
CA ASN A 2 -5.06 -32.73 -22.79
C ASN A 2 -3.92 -32.43 -21.81
N ASN A 3 -2.71 -32.20 -22.32
CA ASN A 3 -1.61 -31.74 -21.47
C ASN A 3 -1.90 -30.30 -21.03
N LEU A 4 -2.23 -30.13 -19.75
CA LEU A 4 -2.19 -28.83 -19.08
C LEU A 4 -0.76 -28.31 -19.18
N LYS A 5 -0.55 -27.28 -20.01
CA LYS A 5 0.70 -26.51 -19.96
C LYS A 5 0.69 -25.73 -18.65
N VAL A 6 1.63 -26.06 -17.76
CA VAL A 6 1.97 -25.19 -16.64
C VAL A 6 2.32 -23.81 -17.21
N GLN A 7 1.62 -22.76 -16.77
CA GLN A 7 2.03 -21.39 -17.09
C GLN A 7 3.34 -21.13 -16.36
N GLN A 8 4.44 -21.07 -17.11
CA GLN A 8 5.65 -20.43 -16.62
C GLN A 8 5.35 -18.93 -16.52
N ASN A 9 5.31 -18.39 -15.30
CA ASN A 9 5.10 -16.96 -15.05
C ASN A 9 6.30 -16.16 -15.55
N SER A 10 6.29 -15.84 -16.84
CA SER A 10 7.27 -15.01 -17.51
C SER A 10 7.06 -13.55 -17.14
N TYR A 11 7.58 -13.14 -15.98
CA TYR A 11 7.73 -11.73 -15.56
C TYR A 11 8.78 -10.97 -16.41
N LYS A 12 8.71 -11.13 -17.73
CA LYS A 12 9.50 -10.41 -18.73
C LYS A 12 8.55 -9.92 -19.81
N ASN A 13 8.31 -8.62 -19.82
CA ASN A 13 7.49 -7.88 -20.77
C ASN A 13 5.99 -8.26 -20.78
N SER A 14 5.36 -8.31 -19.60
CA SER A 14 3.93 -8.01 -19.48
C SER A 14 3.75 -6.50 -19.36
N GLU A 15 2.96 -5.90 -20.24
CA GLU A 15 2.42 -4.54 -20.04
C GLU A 15 1.62 -4.54 -18.73
N SER A 16 1.78 -3.52 -17.88
CA SER A 16 1.02 -3.45 -16.63
C SER A 16 -0.34 -2.84 -16.88
N TRP A 17 -1.37 -3.35 -16.22
CA TRP A 17 -2.72 -2.77 -16.28
C TRP A 17 -2.74 -1.31 -15.79
N THR A 18 -1.73 -0.87 -15.02
CA THR A 18 -1.57 0.52 -14.59
C THR A 18 -1.07 1.46 -15.68
N ASP A 19 -0.56 0.94 -16.80
CA ASP A 19 0.07 1.75 -17.86
C ASP A 19 -0.99 2.50 -18.69
N ASP A 20 -2.24 2.00 -18.72
CA ASP A 20 -3.42 2.66 -19.30
C ASP A 20 -3.97 3.80 -18.42
N LEU A 21 -3.49 3.97 -17.19
CA LEU A 21 -4.10 4.90 -16.22
C LEU A 21 -3.72 6.38 -16.49
N PRO A 22 -4.67 7.31 -16.35
CA PRO A 22 -4.42 8.74 -16.57
C PRO A 22 -3.40 9.31 -15.58
N ILE A 23 -2.26 9.80 -16.09
CA ILE A 23 -1.18 10.40 -15.28
C ILE A 23 -1.43 11.88 -14.92
N CYS A 24 -0.93 12.31 -13.75
CA CYS A 24 -1.09 13.67 -13.26
C CYS A 24 -0.06 14.65 -13.85
N LYS A 25 -0.48 15.43 -14.86
CA LYS A 25 0.37 16.29 -15.72
C LYS A 25 1.18 17.40 -15.02
N ASN A 26 0.80 17.85 -13.83
CA ASN A 26 1.62 18.73 -12.99
C ASN A 26 2.31 17.95 -11.85
N THR A 27 3.01 16.90 -12.26
CA THR A 27 3.93 16.08 -11.47
C THR A 27 5.20 15.85 -12.29
N GLY A 28 6.36 15.80 -11.66
CA GLY A 28 7.60 15.31 -12.27
C GLY A 28 8.12 14.10 -11.49
N ILE A 29 8.81 13.19 -12.17
CA ILE A 29 9.55 12.08 -11.55
C ILE A 29 11.00 12.17 -12.01
N GLY A 30 11.92 11.97 -11.07
CA GLY A 30 13.35 11.75 -11.35
C GLY A 30 13.86 10.58 -10.52
N PHE A 31 14.78 9.79 -11.07
CA PHE A 31 15.35 8.62 -10.40
C PHE A 31 16.82 8.40 -10.75
N SER A 32 17.52 7.57 -9.96
CA SER A 32 18.89 7.13 -10.23
C SER A 32 19.19 5.79 -9.56
N THR A 33 19.83 4.87 -10.28
CA THR A 33 20.22 3.55 -9.77
C THR A 33 21.27 3.62 -8.67
N ASN A 34 21.31 2.61 -7.80
CA ASN A 34 22.30 2.38 -6.74
C ASN A 34 23.73 2.34 -7.30
N GLN A 35 24.68 2.80 -6.48
CA GLN A 35 26.08 2.96 -6.88
C GLN A 35 27.05 2.65 -5.73
N ILE A 36 27.98 1.74 -6.00
CA ILE A 36 29.23 1.57 -5.26
C ILE A 36 30.40 2.12 -6.07
N TYR A 37 31.39 2.69 -5.39
CA TYR A 37 32.64 3.13 -6.01
C TYR A 37 33.71 2.05 -5.84
N ARG A 38 34.30 1.63 -6.96
CA ARG A 38 35.43 0.69 -6.99
C ARG A 38 36.71 1.37 -6.49
N GLU A 39 37.76 0.59 -6.20
CA GLU A 39 39.05 1.13 -5.74
C GLU A 39 39.73 2.08 -6.75
N ASP A 40 39.39 1.94 -8.03
CA ASP A 40 39.82 2.84 -9.12
C ASP A 40 38.98 4.15 -9.22
N GLY A 41 37.97 4.31 -8.36
CA GLY A 41 37.07 5.47 -8.31
C GLY A 41 35.90 5.41 -9.29
N HIS A 42 35.80 4.38 -10.15
CA HIS A 42 34.66 4.27 -11.06
C HIS A 42 33.40 3.77 -10.33
N PRO A 43 32.22 4.37 -10.59
CA PRO A 43 30.96 3.88 -10.07
C PRO A 43 30.51 2.61 -10.80
N GLN A 44 29.87 1.71 -10.07
CA GLN A 44 29.22 0.51 -10.58
C GLN A 44 27.91 0.28 -9.82
N GLU A 45 26.89 -0.27 -10.48
CA GLU A 45 25.68 -0.76 -9.82
C GLU A 45 26.00 -2.02 -8.99
N GLU A 46 25.43 -2.12 -7.79
CA GLU A 46 25.58 -3.26 -6.88
C GLU A 46 24.48 -4.30 -7.13
N HIS A 47 23.25 -3.83 -7.36
CA HIS A 47 22.06 -4.63 -7.65
C HIS A 47 21.21 -3.96 -8.74
N PRO A 48 20.21 -4.66 -9.32
CA PRO A 48 19.20 -4.02 -10.17
C PRO A 48 18.44 -2.91 -9.44
N TYR A 49 17.75 -2.04 -10.19
CA TYR A 49 16.86 -1.04 -9.63
C TYR A 49 15.63 -1.70 -8.98
N GLU A 50 15.38 -1.45 -7.69
CA GLU A 50 14.31 -2.07 -6.89
C GLU A 50 13.18 -1.11 -6.52
N ASP A 51 13.39 0.20 -6.71
CA ASP A 51 12.38 1.25 -6.54
C ASP A 51 11.16 1.14 -7.49
N TYR A 52 10.01 1.67 -7.05
CA TYR A 52 8.83 1.95 -7.90
C TYR A 52 8.19 3.30 -7.53
N SER A 53 7.60 4.01 -8.51
CA SER A 53 6.69 5.13 -8.21
C SER A 53 5.55 5.29 -9.20
N CYS A 54 4.43 5.87 -8.75
CA CYS A 54 3.25 6.15 -9.58
C CYS A 54 2.64 7.53 -9.27
N HIS A 55 1.86 8.08 -10.22
CA HIS A 55 1.30 9.44 -10.13
C HIS A 55 -0.01 9.61 -10.94
N PHE A 56 -1.09 8.95 -10.54
CA PHE A 56 -2.35 8.91 -11.28
C PHE A 56 -3.32 10.05 -10.92
N ARG A 57 -4.18 10.40 -11.87
CA ARG A 57 -5.26 11.39 -11.80
C ARG A 57 -6.57 10.71 -12.20
N PHE A 58 -7.22 10.09 -11.22
CA PHE A 58 -8.45 9.33 -11.42
C PHE A 58 -9.67 10.22 -11.70
N SER A 59 -9.71 11.44 -11.14
CA SER A 59 -10.73 12.46 -11.48
C SER A 59 -10.14 13.87 -11.39
N ASP A 60 -10.96 14.92 -11.56
CA ASP A 60 -10.48 16.30 -11.49
C ASP A 60 -9.97 16.71 -10.09
N ASP A 61 -10.52 16.13 -9.03
CA ASP A 61 -10.17 16.36 -7.62
C ASP A 61 -9.58 15.13 -6.90
N PHE A 62 -9.36 14.02 -7.63
CA PHE A 62 -8.86 12.76 -7.08
C PHE A 62 -7.55 12.30 -7.72
N TYR A 63 -6.48 12.25 -6.91
CA TYR A 63 -5.11 11.97 -7.35
C TYR A 63 -4.41 11.03 -6.38
N TRP A 64 -3.60 10.11 -6.93
CA TRP A 64 -2.84 9.12 -6.18
C TRP A 64 -1.36 9.17 -6.54
N TYR A 65 -0.49 9.22 -5.53
CA TYR A 65 0.95 9.20 -5.68
C TYR A 65 1.55 8.18 -4.71
N ALA A 66 2.54 7.43 -5.15
CA ALA A 66 3.28 6.52 -4.29
C ALA A 66 4.76 6.48 -4.68
N VAL A 67 5.62 6.26 -3.68
CA VAL A 67 7.01 5.83 -3.83
C VAL A 67 7.20 4.58 -2.98
N PHE A 68 7.75 3.55 -3.59
CA PHE A 68 8.11 2.27 -2.99
C PHE A 68 9.62 2.12 -3.10
N ASP A 69 10.31 2.07 -1.96
CA ASP A 69 11.72 1.70 -1.81
C ASP A 69 11.74 0.16 -1.71
N GLY A 70 12.35 -0.52 -2.67
CA GLY A 70 12.39 -1.98 -2.76
C GLY A 70 13.66 -2.56 -2.15
N HIS A 71 13.56 -3.68 -1.44
CA HIS A 71 14.73 -4.37 -0.88
C HIS A 71 14.63 -5.89 -1.01
N GLU A 72 15.79 -6.53 -1.20
CA GLU A 72 15.93 -7.96 -1.51
C GLU A 72 15.16 -8.38 -2.78
N GLY A 73 15.12 -7.48 -3.76
CA GLY A 73 14.45 -7.68 -5.05
C GLY A 73 13.14 -6.89 -5.17
N LYS A 74 12.87 -6.41 -6.39
CA LYS A 74 11.73 -5.55 -6.75
C LYS A 74 10.33 -6.17 -6.57
N ARG A 75 10.22 -7.49 -6.38
CA ARG A 75 8.94 -8.27 -6.41
C ARG A 75 7.88 -7.69 -5.48
N ALA A 76 8.24 -7.28 -4.26
CA ALA A 76 7.34 -6.64 -3.32
C ALA A 76 6.88 -5.25 -3.78
N ALA A 77 7.79 -4.39 -4.27
CA ALA A 77 7.46 -3.04 -4.74
C ALA A 77 6.52 -3.05 -5.96
N ASP A 78 6.79 -3.93 -6.95
CA ASP A 78 5.94 -4.12 -8.13
C ASP A 78 4.53 -4.61 -7.77
N PHE A 79 4.42 -5.54 -6.81
CA PHE A 79 3.11 -6.02 -6.33
C PHE A 79 2.37 -4.96 -5.53
N CYS A 80 3.03 -4.30 -4.57
CA CYS A 80 2.41 -3.32 -3.70
C CYS A 80 1.89 -2.12 -4.51
N SER A 81 2.66 -1.65 -5.49
CA SER A 81 2.25 -0.57 -6.39
C SER A 81 0.98 -0.92 -7.16
N GLN A 82 0.95 -2.08 -7.83
CA GLN A 82 -0.21 -2.52 -8.60
C GLN A 82 -1.42 -2.78 -7.69
N ARG A 83 -1.27 -3.54 -6.60
CA ARG A 83 -2.40 -3.90 -5.75
C ARG A 83 -2.97 -2.70 -4.99
N MET A 84 -2.13 -1.81 -4.48
CA MET A 84 -2.62 -0.60 -3.79
C MET A 84 -3.29 0.37 -4.77
N THR A 85 -2.78 0.48 -6.01
CA THR A 85 -3.43 1.27 -7.07
C THR A 85 -4.81 0.70 -7.43
N ALA A 86 -4.96 -0.64 -7.49
CA ALA A 86 -6.26 -1.29 -7.73
C ALA A 86 -7.24 -1.01 -6.58
N ASP A 87 -6.83 -1.26 -5.33
CA ASP A 87 -7.66 -1.01 -4.15
C ASP A 87 -8.13 0.47 -4.09
N VAL A 88 -7.25 1.45 -4.41
CA VAL A 88 -7.62 2.87 -4.45
C VAL A 88 -8.58 3.18 -5.60
N LEU A 89 -8.29 2.72 -6.82
CA LEU A 89 -9.06 3.02 -8.03
C LEU A 89 -10.49 2.47 -7.98
N PHE A 90 -10.65 1.23 -7.49
CA PHE A 90 -11.94 0.53 -7.43
C PHE A 90 -12.69 0.73 -6.11
N SER A 91 -12.38 1.81 -5.37
CA SER A 91 -13.05 2.15 -4.11
C SER A 91 -13.91 3.41 -4.21
N ASP A 92 -15.02 3.42 -3.48
CA ASP A 92 -15.95 4.56 -3.39
C ASP A 92 -15.41 5.71 -2.50
N ILE A 93 -14.09 5.86 -2.40
CA ILE A 93 -13.42 6.89 -1.58
C ILE A 93 -13.66 8.32 -2.09
N ASN A 94 -14.11 8.50 -3.33
CA ASN A 94 -14.67 9.79 -3.78
C ASN A 94 -16.03 10.10 -3.16
N GLU A 95 -16.82 9.07 -2.82
CA GLU A 95 -18.13 9.23 -2.19
C GLU A 95 -18.02 9.37 -0.67
N LYS A 96 -16.97 8.82 -0.06
CA LYS A 96 -16.62 9.00 1.37
C LYS A 96 -16.57 10.49 1.77
N GLN A 97 -17.14 10.81 2.92
CA GLN A 97 -17.41 12.19 3.36
C GLN A 97 -16.57 12.62 4.56
N SER A 98 -16.12 11.70 5.42
CA SER A 98 -15.29 12.03 6.59
C SER A 98 -13.82 11.64 6.46
N ASP A 99 -12.99 12.39 7.17
CA ASP A 99 -11.54 12.22 7.19
C ASP A 99 -11.12 10.96 7.98
N GLU A 100 -12.02 10.30 8.71
CA GLU A 100 -11.78 8.96 9.29
C GLU A 100 -12.08 7.85 8.29
N GLU A 101 -13.19 7.91 7.53
CA GLU A 101 -13.48 6.93 6.46
C GLU A 101 -12.35 6.80 5.44
N VAL A 102 -11.64 7.91 5.16
CA VAL A 102 -10.45 7.95 4.30
C VAL A 102 -9.22 7.34 5.00
N ARG A 103 -9.00 7.61 6.30
CA ARG A 103 -7.90 7.00 7.05
C ARG A 103 -8.09 5.50 7.24
N ASP A 104 -9.30 5.05 7.54
CA ASP A 104 -9.66 3.63 7.62
C ASP A 104 -9.52 2.93 6.27
N PHE A 105 -9.88 3.59 5.17
CA PHE A 105 -9.60 3.05 3.85
C PHE A 105 -8.10 2.84 3.62
N ILE A 106 -7.27 3.84 3.93
CA ILE A 106 -5.82 3.74 3.69
C ILE A 106 -5.21 2.65 4.60
N ARG A 107 -5.60 2.57 5.88
CA ARG A 107 -5.24 1.44 6.78
C ARG A 107 -5.58 0.10 6.15
N GLN A 108 -6.83 -0.07 5.70
CA GLN A 108 -7.30 -1.32 5.09
C GLN A 108 -6.55 -1.65 3.79
N ALA A 109 -6.24 -0.67 2.94
CA ALA A 109 -5.47 -0.88 1.71
C ALA A 109 -4.05 -1.39 1.99
N PHE A 110 -3.35 -0.87 3.00
CA PHE A 110 -2.06 -1.42 3.43
C PHE A 110 -2.18 -2.86 3.96
N GLN A 111 -3.21 -3.16 4.76
CA GLN A 111 -3.46 -4.52 5.29
C GLN A 111 -3.85 -5.53 4.20
N ASN A 112 -4.64 -5.11 3.21
CA ASN A 112 -5.01 -5.91 2.03
C ASN A 112 -3.79 -6.24 1.18
N VAL A 113 -2.93 -5.25 0.93
CA VAL A 113 -1.71 -5.40 0.13
C VAL A 113 -0.72 -6.32 0.82
N GLU A 114 -0.49 -6.15 2.13
CA GLU A 114 0.36 -7.04 2.94
C GLU A 114 -0.15 -8.49 2.91
N THR A 115 -1.43 -8.71 3.21
CA THR A 115 -2.04 -10.04 3.25
C THR A 115 -1.97 -10.71 1.88
N GLY A 116 -2.43 -10.01 0.83
CA GLY A 116 -2.42 -10.51 -0.54
C GLY A 116 -1.01 -10.78 -1.08
N TYR A 117 0.01 -10.02 -0.66
CA TYR A 117 1.39 -10.31 -1.04
C TYR A 117 1.88 -11.62 -0.40
N MET A 118 1.64 -11.80 0.91
CA MET A 118 2.02 -13.01 1.64
C MET A 118 1.33 -14.26 1.08
N GLU A 119 0.09 -14.16 0.63
CA GLU A 119 -0.60 -15.25 -0.09
C GLU A 119 0.16 -15.67 -1.36
N THR A 120 0.76 -14.74 -2.13
CA THR A 120 1.57 -15.10 -3.32
C THR A 120 2.88 -15.84 -3.01
N LEU A 121 3.30 -15.88 -1.73
CA LEU A 121 4.53 -16.57 -1.31
C LEU A 121 4.27 -18.04 -0.93
N GLY A 122 3.01 -18.47 -0.82
CA GLY A 122 2.64 -19.82 -0.37
C GLY A 122 3.29 -20.94 -1.19
N ASP A 123 3.30 -20.82 -2.52
CA ASP A 123 3.94 -21.79 -3.42
C ASP A 123 5.47 -21.82 -3.27
N LEU A 124 6.11 -20.67 -3.02
CA LEU A 124 7.56 -20.59 -2.78
C LEU A 124 7.94 -21.26 -1.46
N PHE A 125 7.15 -21.06 -0.40
CA PHE A 125 7.31 -21.78 0.86
C PHE A 125 7.16 -23.29 0.67
N ALA A 126 6.12 -23.73 -0.06
CA ALA A 126 5.89 -25.14 -0.34
C ALA A 126 7.04 -25.77 -1.15
N GLU A 127 7.58 -25.08 -2.16
CA GLU A 127 8.75 -25.55 -2.90
C GLU A 127 10.01 -25.60 -2.02
N ARG A 128 10.28 -24.56 -1.22
CA ARG A 128 11.43 -24.52 -0.31
C ARG A 128 11.40 -25.67 0.70
N ILE A 129 10.25 -25.89 1.34
CA ILE A 129 10.05 -27.00 2.29
C ILE A 129 10.25 -28.36 1.60
N LYS A 130 9.66 -28.54 0.41
CA LYS A 130 9.82 -29.77 -0.38
C LYS A 130 11.29 -30.09 -0.68
N ILE A 131 12.09 -29.09 -1.05
CA ILE A 131 13.52 -29.27 -1.31
C ILE A 131 14.26 -29.57 0.00
N GLN A 132 14.00 -28.80 1.05
CA GLN A 132 14.66 -28.94 2.35
C GLN A 132 14.38 -30.29 3.03
N CYS A 133 13.20 -30.88 2.85
CA CYS A 133 12.84 -32.18 3.45
C CYS A 133 13.22 -33.39 2.58
N ASN A 134 13.23 -33.28 1.25
CA ASN A 134 13.52 -34.42 0.37
C ASN A 134 15.00 -34.48 -0.06
N ASP A 135 15.62 -33.34 -0.33
CA ASP A 135 16.95 -33.27 -0.94
C ASP A 135 18.08 -33.07 0.08
N ILE A 136 17.80 -32.55 1.28
CA ILE A 136 18.80 -32.38 2.36
C ILE A 136 18.60 -33.45 3.44
N PRO A 137 19.56 -34.38 3.66
CA PRO A 137 19.45 -35.36 4.72
C PRO A 137 19.59 -34.71 6.11
N GLU A 138 18.78 -35.16 7.07
CA GLU A 138 18.82 -34.66 8.45
C GLU A 138 20.21 -34.74 9.09
N GLY A 139 20.59 -33.70 9.82
CA GLY A 139 21.87 -33.64 10.54
C GLY A 139 23.09 -33.20 9.73
N LEU A 140 22.98 -32.94 8.42
CA LEU A 140 24.05 -32.25 7.69
C LEU A 140 24.20 -30.80 8.16
N SER A 141 25.44 -30.35 8.34
CA SER A 141 25.71 -28.92 8.51
C SER A 141 25.54 -28.16 7.19
N THR A 142 25.14 -26.87 7.26
CA THR A 142 24.96 -26.01 6.08
C THR A 142 26.20 -25.96 5.19
N TYR A 143 27.40 -25.96 5.80
CA TYR A 143 28.68 -25.99 5.08
C TYR A 143 28.89 -27.30 4.30
N GLU A 144 28.52 -28.44 4.87
CA GLU A 144 28.59 -29.72 4.16
C GLU A 144 27.52 -29.84 3.08
N ALA A 145 26.32 -29.32 3.30
CA ALA A 145 25.28 -29.25 2.27
C ALA A 145 25.76 -28.41 1.08
N CYS A 146 26.36 -27.23 1.32
CA CYS A 146 26.95 -26.40 0.26
C CYS A 146 28.07 -27.12 -0.51
N ARG A 147 28.87 -27.97 0.17
CA ARG A 147 29.94 -28.75 -0.47
C ARG A 147 29.45 -29.97 -1.25
N LYS A 148 28.42 -30.65 -0.76
CA LYS A 148 27.89 -31.91 -1.34
C LYS A 148 26.83 -31.65 -2.42
N MET A 149 26.05 -30.57 -2.26
CA MET A 149 24.80 -30.32 -3.01
C MET A 149 24.66 -28.82 -3.38
N PRO A 150 25.63 -28.23 -4.12
CA PRO A 150 25.69 -26.79 -4.36
C PRO A 150 24.47 -26.25 -5.12
N GLU A 151 23.94 -26.97 -6.11
CA GLU A 151 22.75 -26.52 -6.87
C GLU A 151 21.47 -26.48 -6.01
N VAL A 152 21.34 -27.42 -5.06
CA VAL A 152 20.20 -27.47 -4.12
C VAL A 152 20.29 -26.31 -3.13
N MET A 153 21.48 -26.08 -2.55
CA MET A 153 21.71 -24.94 -1.65
C MET A 153 21.58 -23.60 -2.35
N LYS A 154 22.00 -23.50 -3.62
CA LYS A 154 21.76 -22.34 -4.47
C LYS A 154 20.27 -22.11 -4.67
N LYS A 155 19.49 -23.13 -5.06
CA LYS A 155 18.04 -22.97 -5.25
C LYS A 155 17.31 -22.56 -3.96
N ILE A 156 17.72 -23.08 -2.80
CA ILE A 156 17.20 -22.63 -1.50
C ILE A 156 17.57 -21.17 -1.23
N LYS A 157 18.80 -20.73 -1.56
CA LYS A 157 19.20 -19.33 -1.44
C LYS A 157 18.36 -18.43 -2.35
N ASP A 158 18.19 -18.81 -3.61
CA ASP A 158 17.43 -18.05 -4.61
C ASP A 158 15.96 -17.89 -4.15
N LEU A 159 15.34 -18.98 -3.65
CA LEU A 159 14.01 -18.95 -3.01
C LEU A 159 13.96 -18.08 -1.75
N ASN A 160 14.99 -18.13 -0.90
CA ASN A 160 15.05 -17.28 0.30
C ASN A 160 15.17 -15.79 -0.05
N CYS A 161 15.84 -15.42 -1.14
CA CYS A 161 15.86 -14.05 -1.63
C CYS A 161 14.45 -13.62 -2.12
N GLU A 162 13.75 -14.43 -2.91
CA GLU A 162 12.36 -14.11 -3.32
C GLU A 162 11.40 -13.97 -2.13
N LEU A 163 11.58 -14.79 -1.09
CA LEU A 163 10.82 -14.72 0.17
C LEU A 163 11.19 -13.50 1.04
N ALA A 164 12.46 -13.07 1.01
CA ALA A 164 12.95 -11.89 1.72
C ALA A 164 12.58 -10.55 1.04
N SER A 165 12.17 -10.57 -0.24
CA SER A 165 11.73 -9.37 -0.97
C SER A 165 10.63 -8.62 -0.22
N GLY A 166 10.90 -7.34 0.07
CA GLY A 166 10.02 -6.42 0.77
C GLY A 166 10.12 -5.00 0.22
N THR A 167 9.34 -4.09 0.78
CA THR A 167 9.36 -2.69 0.37
C THR A 167 8.96 -1.75 1.51
N ALA A 168 9.56 -0.56 1.55
CA ALA A 168 9.05 0.58 2.28
C ALA A 168 8.19 1.45 1.36
N ALA A 169 7.08 1.98 1.87
CA ALA A 169 6.07 2.66 1.05
C ALA A 169 5.64 4.00 1.65
N ALA A 170 5.82 5.09 0.90
CA ALA A 170 5.21 6.39 1.19
C ALA A 170 4.17 6.72 0.12
N VAL A 171 2.93 6.99 0.56
CA VAL A 171 1.82 7.31 -0.32
C VAL A 171 1.17 8.64 0.03
N ALA A 172 0.70 9.33 -0.99
CA ALA A 172 -0.04 10.58 -0.88
C ALA A 172 -1.31 10.51 -1.73
N LEU A 173 -2.44 10.79 -1.08
CA LEU A 173 -3.76 10.84 -1.72
C LEU A 173 -4.28 12.27 -1.66
N ILE A 174 -4.67 12.84 -2.80
CA ILE A 174 -5.40 14.10 -2.84
C ILE A 174 -6.85 13.79 -3.18
N SER A 175 -7.77 14.19 -2.31
CA SER A 175 -9.22 14.08 -2.53
C SER A 175 -9.92 15.33 -2.01
N LYS A 176 -10.80 15.94 -2.81
CA LYS A 176 -11.61 17.12 -2.43
C LYS A 176 -10.75 18.27 -1.87
N ASN A 177 -9.61 18.53 -2.52
CA ASN A 177 -8.57 19.49 -2.11
C ASN A 177 -7.95 19.28 -0.70
N LYS A 178 -8.13 18.10 -0.08
CA LYS A 178 -7.37 17.65 1.09
C LYS A 178 -6.22 16.71 0.66
N LEU A 179 -5.10 16.78 1.38
CA LEU A 179 -3.94 15.89 1.21
C LEU A 179 -3.88 14.93 2.39
N TYR A 180 -3.91 13.63 2.11
CA TYR A 180 -3.69 12.55 3.07
C TYR A 180 -2.36 11.88 2.77
N VAL A 181 -1.64 11.47 3.81
CA VAL A 181 -0.32 10.83 3.73
C VAL A 181 -0.31 9.60 4.62
N ALA A 182 0.27 8.50 4.13
CA ALA A 182 0.61 7.33 4.93
C ALA A 182 2.02 6.84 4.58
N ASN A 183 2.71 6.26 5.55
CA ASN A 183 4.08 5.78 5.39
C ASN A 183 4.31 4.47 6.16
N VAL A 184 5.04 3.55 5.54
CA VAL A 184 5.54 2.32 6.14
C VAL A 184 7.01 2.15 5.71
N GLY A 185 7.92 2.86 6.39
CA GLY A 185 9.37 2.69 6.27
C GLY A 185 10.15 4.00 6.42
N ASN A 186 11.34 4.06 5.84
CA ASN A 186 12.22 5.23 5.69
C ASN A 186 11.74 6.26 4.63
N CYS A 187 10.78 5.92 3.77
CA CYS A 187 10.31 6.81 2.71
C CYS A 187 9.74 8.14 3.25
N ARG A 188 10.06 9.26 2.58
CA ARG A 188 9.72 10.62 3.07
C ARG A 188 8.76 11.38 2.16
N VAL A 189 7.72 11.96 2.77
CA VAL A 189 6.82 12.93 2.12
C VAL A 189 7.06 14.32 2.69
N LEU A 190 7.41 15.27 1.82
CA LEU A 190 7.71 16.66 2.17
C LEU A 190 6.68 17.62 1.58
N LEU A 191 6.13 18.51 2.41
CA LEU A 191 5.32 19.65 1.98
C LEU A 191 6.18 20.92 1.95
N CYS A 192 6.39 21.43 0.73
CA CYS A 192 7.14 22.65 0.47
C CYS A 192 6.17 23.81 0.24
N GLN A 193 6.04 24.71 1.21
CA GLN A 193 5.19 25.90 1.14
C GLN A 193 6.05 27.16 1.10
N THR A 194 5.82 28.04 0.12
CA THR A 194 6.40 29.39 0.12
C THR A 194 5.43 30.34 0.83
N ASP A 195 5.91 31.15 1.77
CA ASP A 195 5.09 32.13 2.47
C ASP A 195 4.94 33.45 1.68
N ALA A 196 4.17 34.40 2.23
CA ALA A 196 3.97 35.72 1.61
C ALA A 196 5.25 36.58 1.50
N ASN A 197 6.31 36.21 2.24
CA ASN A 197 7.62 36.88 2.23
C ASN A 197 8.62 36.18 1.27
N SER A 198 8.15 35.21 0.47
CA SER A 198 8.97 34.36 -0.41
C SER A 198 9.95 33.42 0.34
N VAL A 199 9.71 33.15 1.62
CA VAL A 199 10.48 32.18 2.41
C VAL A 199 9.92 30.77 2.18
N LEU A 200 10.79 29.85 1.78
CA LEU A 200 10.44 28.44 1.61
C LEU A 200 10.44 27.72 2.97
N LYS A 201 9.25 27.35 3.44
CA LYS A 201 9.06 26.44 4.58
C LYS A 201 8.91 25.01 4.06
N VAL A 202 9.80 24.11 4.51
CA VAL A 202 9.68 22.67 4.28
C VAL A 202 9.16 22.01 5.56
N VAL A 203 8.14 21.16 5.43
CA VAL A 203 7.58 20.37 6.54
C VAL A 203 7.53 18.91 6.10
N GLN A 204 8.17 18.02 6.86
CA GLN A 204 7.99 16.58 6.65
C GLN A 204 6.62 16.14 7.19
N LEU A 205 5.86 15.40 6.37
CA LEU A 205 4.51 14.91 6.70
C LEU A 205 4.49 13.45 7.14
N SER A 206 5.46 12.64 6.70
CA SER A 206 5.67 11.27 7.17
C SER A 206 6.56 11.23 8.41
N ILE A 207 6.50 10.14 9.15
CA ILE A 207 7.46 9.80 10.21
C ILE A 207 8.27 8.61 9.71
N ASP A 208 9.59 8.70 9.82
CA ASP A 208 10.51 7.64 9.39
C ASP A 208 10.41 6.44 10.35
N HIS A 209 10.34 5.22 9.81
CA HIS A 209 10.34 4.00 10.60
C HIS A 209 11.72 3.32 10.48
N ASP A 210 12.69 3.87 11.23
CA ASP A 210 14.07 3.38 11.30
C ASP A 210 14.57 3.28 12.77
N LEU A 211 15.81 2.84 12.95
CA LEU A 211 16.46 2.69 14.26
C LEU A 211 16.90 4.01 14.93
N SER A 212 16.65 5.16 14.31
CA SER A 212 16.82 6.49 14.93
C SER A 212 15.50 7.06 15.47
N ASN A 213 14.36 6.48 15.09
CA ASN A 213 13.06 6.87 15.63
C ASN A 213 12.83 6.27 17.02
N GLU A 214 12.82 7.14 18.03
CA GLU A 214 12.61 6.76 19.43
C GLU A 214 11.28 6.02 19.70
N ASP A 215 10.20 6.34 18.96
CA ASP A 215 8.92 5.65 19.11
C ASP A 215 8.98 4.22 18.54
N GLU A 216 9.81 3.98 17.53
CA GLU A 216 10.05 2.63 16.98
C GLU A 216 11.01 1.81 17.84
N LEU A 217 12.13 2.39 18.30
CA LEU A 217 12.99 1.76 19.31
C LEU A 217 12.20 1.34 20.55
N LEU A 218 11.17 2.11 20.89
CA LEU A 218 10.26 1.83 22.00
C LEU A 218 9.23 0.74 21.68
N ARG A 219 8.64 0.74 20.49
CA ARG A 219 7.80 -0.36 20.02
C ARG A 219 8.57 -1.69 20.02
N LEU A 220 9.85 -1.67 19.65
CA LEU A 220 10.75 -2.82 19.68
C LEU A 220 11.10 -3.26 21.12
N SER A 221 11.26 -2.34 22.08
CA SER A 221 11.50 -2.73 23.48
C SER A 221 10.29 -3.36 24.16
N HIS A 222 9.06 -2.98 23.79
CA HIS A 222 7.84 -3.61 24.30
C HIS A 222 7.72 -5.10 23.95
N ILE A 223 8.19 -5.50 22.76
CA ILE A 223 8.20 -6.91 22.35
C ILE A 223 9.42 -7.68 22.88
N GLY A 224 10.36 -7.01 23.57
CA GLY A 224 11.50 -7.63 24.25
C GLY A 224 12.87 -7.37 23.61
N ILE A 225 12.95 -6.62 22.51
CA ILE A 225 14.21 -6.35 21.82
C ILE A 225 14.90 -5.14 22.48
N ASN A 226 16.13 -5.32 22.98
CA ASN A 226 16.86 -4.28 23.71
C ASN A 226 17.42 -3.19 22.77
N PRO A 227 16.97 -1.91 22.85
CA PRO A 227 17.42 -0.84 21.96
C PRO A 227 18.93 -0.56 21.99
N ARG A 228 19.60 -0.88 23.11
CA ARG A 228 21.05 -0.67 23.27
C ARG A 228 21.88 -1.52 22.30
N LEU A 229 21.32 -2.61 21.76
CA LEU A 229 21.96 -3.43 20.74
C LEU A 229 22.11 -2.70 19.38
N PHE A 230 21.37 -1.61 19.16
CA PHE A 230 21.34 -0.87 17.90
C PHE A 230 22.03 0.48 17.92
N GLN A 231 22.58 0.93 19.06
CA GLN A 231 23.31 2.21 19.16
C GLN A 231 24.47 2.35 18.15
N HIS A 232 24.97 1.23 17.62
CA HIS A 232 25.98 1.17 16.55
C HIS A 232 25.57 0.28 15.35
N LYS A 233 24.30 -0.13 15.25
CA LYS A 233 23.75 -0.83 14.07
C LYS A 233 22.86 0.11 13.27
N SER A 234 22.84 -0.07 11.95
CA SER A 234 21.91 0.59 11.04
C SER A 234 20.96 -0.40 10.33
N ARG A 235 20.88 -1.63 10.84
CA ARG A 235 20.01 -2.70 10.32
C ARG A 235 19.40 -3.53 11.43
N LEU A 236 18.23 -4.08 11.13
CA LEU A 236 17.38 -4.92 11.96
C LEU A 236 16.98 -6.15 11.12
N GLY A 237 17.49 -7.34 11.46
CA GLY A 237 17.45 -8.46 10.52
C GLY A 237 18.26 -8.15 9.26
N ASN A 238 17.62 -8.17 8.08
CA ASN A 238 18.27 -7.88 6.79
C ASN A 238 18.17 -6.41 6.31
N GLN A 239 17.22 -5.63 6.84
CA GLN A 239 16.86 -4.29 6.31
C GLN A 239 17.23 -3.13 7.26
N GLU A 240 17.24 -1.89 6.75
CA GLU A 240 17.53 -0.68 7.57
C GLU A 240 16.28 -0.16 8.32
N ASN A 241 15.09 -0.62 7.92
CA ASN A 241 13.79 -0.12 8.38
C ASN A 241 13.19 -0.99 9.51
N THR A 242 12.36 -0.39 10.37
CA THR A 242 11.64 -1.07 11.46
C THR A 242 10.20 -1.47 11.09
N ARG A 243 9.70 -1.02 9.93
CA ARG A 243 8.43 -1.44 9.31
C ARG A 243 8.58 -1.54 7.80
N CYS A 244 7.96 -2.55 7.20
CA CYS A 244 7.95 -2.79 5.75
C CYS A 244 6.67 -3.53 5.33
N LEU A 245 6.33 -3.47 4.05
CA LEU A 245 5.45 -4.42 3.38
C LEU A 245 6.27 -5.60 2.84
N GLY A 246 5.70 -6.80 2.78
CA GLY A 246 6.43 -8.00 2.35
C GLY A 246 7.57 -8.38 3.30
N ASN A 247 8.63 -9.00 2.77
CA ASN A 247 9.76 -9.58 3.52
C ASN A 247 9.28 -10.55 4.61
N CYS A 248 8.94 -11.78 4.22
CA CYS A 248 8.43 -12.77 5.18
C CYS A 248 9.52 -13.24 6.16
N ALA A 249 10.80 -13.06 5.83
CA ALA A 249 11.92 -13.43 6.69
C ALA A 249 11.86 -12.68 8.04
N VAL A 250 11.50 -11.38 8.05
CA VAL A 250 11.36 -10.61 9.30
C VAL A 250 9.95 -10.68 9.94
N LYS A 251 9.03 -11.47 9.39
CA LYS A 251 7.62 -11.57 9.83
C LYS A 251 7.20 -12.98 10.23
N GLY A 252 7.27 -13.93 9.32
CA GLY A 252 7.04 -15.35 9.62
C GLY A 252 8.25 -16.00 10.30
N GLU A 253 9.46 -15.59 9.89
CA GLU A 253 10.70 -16.32 10.23
C GLU A 253 11.70 -15.52 11.09
N TYR A 254 11.26 -14.42 11.71
CA TYR A 254 12.13 -13.46 12.42
C TYR A 254 13.08 -14.10 13.45
N LYS A 255 12.70 -15.25 14.01
CA LYS A 255 13.52 -16.02 14.96
C LYS A 255 14.79 -16.64 14.36
N GLN A 256 14.99 -16.53 13.05
CA GLN A 256 16.26 -16.86 12.38
C GLN A 256 17.32 -15.75 12.49
N PHE A 257 16.95 -14.52 12.89
CA PHE A 257 17.88 -13.42 13.11
C PHE A 257 18.15 -13.23 14.61
N ASP A 258 19.42 -13.22 15.03
CA ASP A 258 19.83 -13.13 16.45
C ASP A 258 19.27 -11.90 17.18
N ASP A 259 19.09 -10.78 16.47
CA ASP A 259 18.56 -9.53 17.03
C ASP A 259 17.03 -9.45 17.06
N LEU A 260 16.33 -10.36 16.38
CA LEU A 260 14.87 -10.50 16.42
C LEU A 260 14.40 -11.73 17.21
N ALA A 261 15.24 -12.74 17.40
CA ALA A 261 14.89 -14.00 18.06
C ALA A 261 14.44 -13.84 19.53
N VAL A 262 14.85 -12.75 20.19
CA VAL A 262 14.40 -12.38 21.54
C VAL A 262 12.98 -11.80 21.59
N ALA A 263 12.37 -11.50 20.45
CA ALA A 263 11.05 -10.90 20.38
C ALA A 263 9.95 -11.91 20.77
N SER A 264 9.11 -11.49 21.71
CA SER A 264 7.91 -12.22 22.17
C SER A 264 6.79 -12.25 21.12
N GLN A 265 6.81 -11.31 20.17
CA GLN A 265 5.81 -11.11 19.12
C GLN A 265 6.48 -10.65 17.81
N GLU A 266 5.73 -10.71 16.72
CA GLU A 266 6.17 -10.33 15.37
C GLU A 266 6.66 -8.87 15.28
N PRO A 267 7.95 -8.61 14.95
CA PRO A 267 8.53 -7.26 15.06
C PRO A 267 8.05 -6.22 14.04
N PHE A 268 7.42 -6.65 12.94
CA PHE A 268 7.03 -5.78 11.82
C PHE A 268 5.51 -5.58 11.71
N ARG A 269 4.72 -6.04 12.70
CA ARG A 269 3.26 -6.02 12.68
C ARG A 269 2.67 -4.68 13.14
N GLU A 270 1.57 -4.26 12.51
CA GLU A 270 0.74 -3.15 12.99
C GLU A 270 -0.04 -3.57 14.24
N GLN A 271 0.45 -3.19 15.43
CA GLN A 271 -0.31 -3.24 16.68
C GLN A 271 -0.01 -2.02 17.55
N ALA A 272 -1.05 -1.28 17.92
CA ALA A 272 -1.03 -0.25 18.95
C ALA A 272 -2.04 -0.63 20.06
N THR A 273 -1.62 -1.46 21.01
CA THR A 273 -2.44 -1.75 22.20
C THR A 273 -2.46 -0.52 23.11
N LEU A 274 -3.60 -0.24 23.77
CA LEU A 274 -3.71 0.93 24.65
C LEU A 274 -2.66 0.91 25.79
N THR A 275 -2.35 -0.28 26.31
CA THR A 275 -1.29 -0.50 27.30
C THR A 275 0.10 -0.20 26.73
N GLY A 276 0.39 -0.67 25.50
CA GLY A 276 1.66 -0.37 24.82
C GLY A 276 1.83 1.12 24.49
N VAL A 277 0.75 1.81 24.12
CA VAL A 277 0.76 3.27 23.91
C VAL A 277 1.02 4.00 25.23
N ALA A 278 0.36 3.60 26.32
CA ALA A 278 0.57 4.21 27.64
C ALA A 278 2.00 4.00 28.17
N GLN A 279 2.53 2.78 28.07
CA GLN A 279 3.90 2.47 28.49
C GLN A 279 4.94 3.11 27.54
N ALA A 280 4.64 3.26 26.25
CA ALA A 280 5.48 4.06 25.34
C ALA A 280 5.54 5.54 25.74
N VAL A 281 4.46 6.15 26.24
CA VAL A 281 4.55 7.52 26.76
C VAL A 281 5.47 7.60 27.99
N VAL A 282 5.42 6.62 28.89
CA VAL A 282 6.28 6.54 30.08
C VAL A 282 7.75 6.37 29.71
N ASP A 283 8.08 5.35 28.92
CA ASP A 283 9.44 5.01 28.54
C ASP A 283 10.09 6.10 27.68
N LYS A 284 9.33 6.79 26.83
CA LYS A 284 9.82 7.94 26.06
C LYS A 284 10.27 9.09 26.96
N VAL A 285 9.51 9.38 28.03
CA VAL A 285 9.91 10.39 29.03
C VAL A 285 11.17 9.95 29.79
N VAL A 286 11.26 8.67 30.19
CA VAL A 286 12.45 8.12 30.86
C VAL A 286 13.68 8.18 29.94
N ARG A 287 13.53 7.88 28.65
CA ARG A 287 14.63 7.88 27.68
C ARG A 287 15.09 9.30 27.34
N LEU A 288 14.18 10.24 27.06
CA LEU A 288 14.53 11.65 26.84
C LEU A 288 15.33 12.26 28.01
N HIS A 289 15.02 11.86 29.26
CA HIS A 289 15.81 12.25 30.44
C HIS A 289 17.20 11.57 30.48
N HIS A 290 17.29 10.30 30.04
CA HIS A 290 18.56 9.57 29.92
C HIS A 290 19.47 10.15 28.82
N ASP A 291 18.91 10.49 27.66
CA ASP A 291 19.68 10.98 26.51
C ASP A 291 20.14 12.43 26.74
N TRP A 292 19.31 13.25 27.38
CA TRP A 292 19.73 14.56 27.92
C TRP A 292 20.97 14.42 28.81
N TYR A 293 20.98 13.43 29.71
CA TYR A 293 22.10 13.13 30.59
C TYR A 293 23.33 12.53 29.86
N MET A 294 23.13 11.75 28.79
CA MET A 294 24.20 11.03 28.07
C MET A 294 24.78 11.76 26.85
N SER A 295 24.26 12.94 26.49
CA SER A 295 24.56 13.64 25.23
C SER A 295 25.98 14.25 25.12
N ASN A 296 27.02 13.41 24.98
CA ASN A 296 28.38 13.90 24.66
C ASN A 296 29.27 12.88 23.91
N SER A 297 29.53 13.14 22.61
CA SER A 297 30.34 12.29 21.67
C SER A 297 29.71 10.93 21.30
N CYS A 298 30.02 10.26 20.18
CA CYS A 298 30.94 10.53 19.05
C CYS A 298 30.34 10.02 17.72
N ASN A 299 30.92 10.40 16.58
CA ASN A 299 30.41 10.09 15.23
C ASN A 299 31.48 9.43 14.33
N LYS A 300 31.06 8.46 13.48
CA LYS A 300 31.61 8.00 12.16
C LYS A 300 31.89 6.49 12.03
N SER A 301 31.28 5.87 11.01
CA SER A 301 31.97 5.33 9.82
C SER A 301 30.97 4.66 8.86
N ARG A 302 30.94 5.07 7.58
CA ARG A 302 30.31 4.32 6.47
C ARG A 302 31.20 4.48 5.23
N THR A 303 31.32 3.42 4.44
CA THR A 303 31.87 3.46 3.08
C THR A 303 30.92 4.22 2.15
N PRO A 304 31.40 4.81 1.04
CA PRO A 304 30.53 5.49 0.07
C PRO A 304 29.78 4.46 -0.81
N LYS A 305 28.70 3.89 -0.28
CA LYS A 305 27.61 3.32 -1.08
C LYS A 305 26.48 4.36 -1.18
N ARG A 306 25.76 4.35 -2.31
CA ARG A 306 24.46 5.00 -2.48
C ARG A 306 23.46 3.94 -2.95
N GLU A 307 22.29 3.89 -2.32
CA GLU A 307 21.17 3.05 -2.76
C GLU A 307 20.45 3.68 -3.98
N ASP A 308 19.37 3.05 -4.45
CA ASP A 308 18.48 3.66 -5.44
C ASP A 308 17.91 5.00 -4.92
N ILE A 309 17.49 5.87 -5.83
CA ILE A 309 16.86 7.14 -5.51
C ILE A 309 15.65 7.34 -6.42
N THR A 310 14.49 7.62 -5.83
CA THR A 310 13.29 8.11 -6.50
C THR A 310 12.80 9.42 -5.88
N LEU A 311 12.39 10.37 -6.73
CA LEU A 311 11.75 11.63 -6.33
C LEU A 311 10.51 11.89 -7.17
N VAL A 312 9.34 11.94 -6.52
CA VAL A 312 8.05 12.38 -7.12
C VAL A 312 7.75 13.80 -6.63
N LEU A 313 7.64 14.75 -7.55
CA LEU A 313 7.40 16.16 -7.28
C LEU A 313 6.04 16.61 -7.81
N ARG A 314 5.03 16.69 -6.93
CA ARG A 314 3.71 17.28 -7.22
C ARG A 314 3.76 18.81 -7.10
N ASN A 315 3.51 19.53 -8.19
CA ASN A 315 3.45 21.00 -8.18
C ASN A 315 2.03 21.51 -7.83
N PHE A 316 1.93 22.29 -6.75
CA PHE A 316 0.75 23.05 -6.35
C PHE A 316 0.84 24.52 -6.81
N ASN A 317 0.64 24.78 -8.10
CA ASN A 317 0.61 26.11 -8.73
C ASN A 317 1.88 26.99 -8.52
N PHE A 318 3.01 26.40 -8.12
CA PHE A 318 4.28 27.10 -7.97
C PHE A 318 4.81 27.57 -9.34
N PRO A 319 5.18 28.85 -9.50
CA PRO A 319 5.69 29.38 -10.77
C PRO A 319 7.02 28.72 -11.18
N MET A 320 7.05 28.13 -12.38
CA MET A 320 8.27 27.54 -12.95
C MET A 320 8.68 28.32 -14.21
N PRO A 321 9.24 29.54 -14.09
CA PRO A 321 9.49 30.43 -15.23
C PRO A 321 10.47 29.85 -16.27
N ASN A 322 11.38 28.99 -15.83
CA ASN A 322 12.39 28.34 -16.66
C ASN A 322 12.01 26.91 -17.07
N ALA A 323 10.77 26.45 -16.82
CA ALA A 323 10.34 25.13 -17.24
C ALA A 323 10.27 25.03 -18.77
N LEU A 324 10.95 24.03 -19.33
CA LEU A 324 10.78 23.63 -20.72
C LEU A 324 9.32 23.24 -20.93
N LYS A 325 8.60 24.02 -21.75
CA LYS A 325 7.19 23.76 -22.04
C LYS A 325 7.04 22.43 -22.78
N SER A 326 6.37 21.47 -22.16
CA SER A 326 5.97 20.22 -22.82
C SER A 326 5.22 20.53 -24.13
N PRO A 327 5.40 19.76 -25.22
CA PRO A 327 4.76 20.04 -26.51
C PRO A 327 3.22 20.07 -26.50
N THR A 328 2.58 19.56 -25.44
CA THR A 328 1.13 19.60 -25.28
C THR A 328 0.65 20.95 -24.75
N LYS A 329 0.08 21.79 -25.64
CA LYS A 329 -0.50 23.10 -25.31
C LYS A 329 -1.53 23.02 -24.16
N PRO A 330 -1.31 23.71 -23.02
CA PRO A 330 -2.35 23.90 -22.01
C PRO A 330 -3.23 25.10 -22.40
N THR A 331 -4.22 24.89 -23.26
CA THR A 331 -5.11 25.97 -23.74
C THR A 331 -6.30 26.19 -22.80
N VAL A 332 -6.04 26.74 -21.61
CA VAL A 332 -7.07 27.34 -20.75
C VAL A 332 -6.62 28.75 -20.37
N GLN A 333 -6.97 29.73 -21.21
CA GLN A 333 -6.92 31.13 -20.80
C GLN A 333 -8.15 31.43 -19.96
N PHE A 334 -7.97 31.66 -18.65
CA PHE A 334 -8.98 32.31 -17.84
C PHE A 334 -9.02 33.80 -18.21
N SER A 335 -10.05 34.20 -18.97
CA SER A 335 -10.26 35.59 -19.36
C SER A 335 -10.77 36.42 -18.18
N THR A 336 -9.85 37.04 -17.44
CA THR A 336 -10.18 37.96 -16.33
C THR A 336 -10.69 39.30 -16.85
N THR A 337 -11.95 39.34 -17.29
CA THR A 337 -12.61 40.59 -17.73
C THR A 337 -13.00 41.44 -16.52
N ILE A 338 -12.12 42.36 -16.12
CA ILE A 338 -12.47 43.46 -15.20
C ILE A 338 -13.12 44.58 -16.02
N LEU A 339 -14.41 44.83 -15.80
CA LEU A 339 -15.09 46.04 -16.24
C LEU A 339 -15.93 46.59 -15.09
N THR A 340 -15.61 47.81 -14.65
CA THR A 340 -16.22 48.47 -13.49
C THR A 340 -17.22 49.54 -13.89
N ASN A 341 -18.42 49.46 -13.30
CA ASN A 341 -19.31 50.57 -12.91
C ASN A 341 -20.10 51.40 -13.95
N GLN A 342 -21.43 51.27 -13.80
CA GLN A 342 -22.43 52.34 -13.58
C GLN A 342 -23.27 52.95 -14.74
N ILE A 343 -24.56 52.60 -14.69
CA ILE A 343 -25.76 53.48 -14.64
C ILE A 343 -25.96 54.53 -15.77
N SER A 344 -26.97 54.33 -16.64
CA SER A 344 -28.26 55.07 -16.59
C SER A 344 -29.24 54.80 -17.75
N ASN A 345 -30.51 54.55 -17.42
CA ASN A 345 -31.79 54.94 -18.05
C ASN A 345 -32.17 54.75 -19.56
N SER A 346 -33.51 54.72 -19.74
CA SER A 346 -34.34 55.01 -20.94
C SER A 346 -34.51 53.97 -22.08
N ASP A 347 -35.56 53.16 -21.90
CA ASP A 347 -36.80 53.14 -22.72
C ASP A 347 -36.88 52.46 -24.13
N SER A 348 -38.14 52.15 -24.48
CA SER A 348 -38.71 51.85 -25.81
C SER A 348 -38.62 50.43 -26.46
N SER A 349 -39.79 49.78 -26.43
CA SER A 349 -40.45 49.03 -27.55
C SER A 349 -39.91 47.71 -28.14
N GLN A 350 -40.76 46.68 -27.97
CA GLN A 350 -41.29 45.74 -28.99
C GLN A 350 -40.34 44.78 -29.75
N HIS A 351 -40.56 43.47 -29.54
CA HIS A 351 -41.38 42.68 -30.48
C HIS A 351 -42.05 41.48 -29.77
N THR A 352 -42.95 40.78 -30.45
CA THR A 352 -44.10 40.12 -29.80
C THR A 352 -44.47 38.74 -30.40
N LEU A 353 -45.08 37.89 -29.55
CA LEU A 353 -45.97 36.74 -29.90
C LEU A 353 -45.27 35.48 -30.51
N THR A 354 -45.84 34.25 -30.48
CA THR A 354 -47.20 33.80 -30.11
C THR A 354 -47.25 32.33 -29.60
N ASN A 355 -48.13 32.05 -28.60
CA ASN A 355 -49.01 30.86 -28.39
C ASN A 355 -48.43 29.40 -28.32
N LEU A 356 -48.83 28.49 -27.40
CA LEU A 356 -50.16 27.99 -26.92
C LEU A 356 -50.89 27.10 -27.98
N ASN A 357 -51.54 25.95 -27.73
CA ASN A 357 -51.99 25.17 -26.53
C ASN A 357 -52.11 23.65 -26.90
N THR A 358 -51.90 22.63 -26.04
CA THR A 358 -52.80 22.00 -25.01
C THR A 358 -54.02 21.25 -25.64
N ILE A 359 -54.33 19.95 -25.37
CA ILE A 359 -55.13 19.39 -24.24
C ILE A 359 -55.19 17.81 -24.24
N SER A 360 -54.97 17.19 -23.06
CA SER A 360 -55.44 15.90 -22.43
C SER A 360 -55.78 14.60 -23.25
N THR A 361 -56.17 13.40 -22.73
CA THR A 361 -56.67 12.82 -21.43
C THR A 361 -56.54 11.24 -21.51
N LEU A 362 -56.71 10.30 -20.55
CA LEU A 362 -56.98 10.19 -19.08
C LEU A 362 -56.72 8.72 -18.58
N SER A 363 -56.39 8.53 -17.28
CA SER A 363 -56.63 7.34 -16.37
C SER A 363 -55.34 6.69 -15.81
N ARG A 364 -55.04 6.62 -14.48
CA ARG A 364 -55.74 6.10 -13.25
C ARG A 364 -55.71 4.56 -13.16
N THR A 365 -55.40 3.88 -12.04
CA THR A 365 -55.28 4.14 -10.55
C THR A 365 -54.06 3.38 -9.95
N ASN A 366 -53.34 3.79 -8.87
CA ASN A 366 -53.65 3.92 -7.42
C ASN A 366 -54.00 2.56 -6.71
N THR A 367 -53.59 2.20 -5.47
CA THR A 367 -52.79 2.88 -4.38
C THR A 367 -52.26 1.92 -3.29
N THR A 368 -51.33 2.45 -2.48
CA THR A 368 -50.63 2.05 -1.23
C THR A 368 -51.28 1.21 -0.08
N SER A 369 -50.38 0.55 0.68
CA SER A 369 -50.21 0.46 2.16
C SER A 369 -51.08 -0.40 3.11
N SER A 370 -50.39 -1.22 3.93
CA SER A 370 -50.77 -1.77 5.26
C SER A 370 -49.52 -2.48 5.88
N SER A 371 -49.41 -2.85 7.17
CA SER A 371 -49.79 -2.23 8.47
C SER A 371 -49.25 -3.10 9.64
N GLU A 372 -48.68 -2.52 10.72
CA GLU A 372 -48.17 -3.27 11.89
C GLU A 372 -49.21 -3.50 13.01
N ALA A 373 -49.18 -4.65 13.69
CA ALA A 373 -49.74 -4.84 15.04
C ALA A 373 -49.16 -6.08 15.77
N LYS A 374 -48.90 -5.93 17.08
CA LYS A 374 -48.25 -6.89 18.03
C LYS A 374 -48.99 -8.21 18.30
N THR A 375 -48.21 -9.23 18.71
CA THR A 375 -48.34 -9.87 20.05
C THR A 375 -46.99 -10.43 20.55
N GLU A 376 -46.96 -10.96 21.78
CA GLU A 376 -45.75 -11.34 22.57
C GLU A 376 -45.59 -12.88 22.70
N VAL A 377 -44.39 -13.37 23.05
CA VAL A 377 -44.08 -14.42 24.09
C VAL A 377 -42.69 -15.07 23.87
N GLU A 378 -41.88 -15.03 24.95
CA GLU A 378 -40.79 -15.91 25.46
C GLU A 378 -39.73 -16.62 24.58
N ASP A 379 -38.62 -16.97 25.24
CA ASP A 379 -37.41 -17.60 24.73
C ASP A 379 -37.60 -19.06 24.25
N ASP A 380 -36.84 -19.46 23.22
CA ASP A 380 -36.16 -20.76 23.23
C ASP A 380 -34.83 -20.70 22.44
N ILE A 381 -33.76 -21.29 23.00
CA ILE A 381 -32.44 -21.39 22.34
C ILE A 381 -32.36 -22.77 21.68
N GLY A 382 -33.04 -22.88 20.53
CA GLY A 382 -33.02 -24.08 19.70
C GLY A 382 -31.63 -24.34 19.07
N PRO A 383 -31.23 -25.61 18.88
CA PRO A 383 -29.95 -25.97 18.25
C PRO A 383 -29.93 -25.65 16.74
N ASP A 384 -28.74 -25.75 16.15
CA ASP A 384 -28.48 -25.65 14.70
C ASP A 384 -28.73 -24.27 14.04
N GLN A 385 -28.27 -23.17 14.67
CA GLN A 385 -27.85 -21.98 13.92
C GLN A 385 -26.59 -22.28 13.07
N LYS A 386 -26.77 -23.07 12.01
CA LYS A 386 -25.78 -23.23 10.94
C LYS A 386 -25.72 -21.93 10.14
N ILE A 387 -24.54 -21.32 10.08
CA ILE A 387 -24.28 -20.15 9.23
C ILE A 387 -24.67 -20.53 7.80
N ALA A 388 -25.53 -19.73 7.17
CA ALA A 388 -25.96 -19.97 5.80
C ALA A 388 -24.74 -19.98 4.86
N PRO A 389 -24.67 -20.89 3.88
CA PRO A 389 -23.56 -20.89 2.93
C PRO A 389 -23.53 -19.57 2.16
N TYR A 390 -22.32 -18.99 2.04
CA TYR A 390 -22.10 -17.74 1.28
C TYR A 390 -22.46 -17.86 -0.22
N VAL A 391 -22.49 -19.10 -0.73
CA VAL A 391 -22.96 -19.42 -2.08
C VAL A 391 -24.39 -19.96 -1.98
N ASP A 392 -25.29 -19.37 -2.76
CA ASP A 392 -26.64 -19.89 -2.94
C ASP A 392 -26.61 -21.23 -3.72
N PHE A 393 -27.22 -22.26 -3.14
CA PHE A 393 -27.34 -23.60 -3.72
C PHE A 393 -28.79 -23.95 -4.10
N ASP A 394 -29.75 -23.03 -3.99
CA ASP A 394 -31.16 -23.30 -4.30
C ASP A 394 -31.36 -23.82 -5.73
N ASP A 395 -30.63 -23.30 -6.71
CA ASP A 395 -30.70 -23.79 -8.10
C ASP A 395 -30.04 -25.17 -8.28
N PHE A 396 -29.04 -25.52 -7.46
CA PHE A 396 -28.53 -26.88 -7.38
C PHE A 396 -29.56 -27.83 -6.77
N TYR A 397 -30.23 -27.45 -5.68
CA TYR A 397 -31.25 -28.28 -5.04
C TYR A 397 -32.51 -28.45 -5.92
N LYS A 398 -32.99 -27.40 -6.59
CA LYS A 398 -34.06 -27.49 -7.60
C LYS A 398 -33.69 -28.48 -8.72
N SER A 399 -32.45 -28.40 -9.22
CA SER A 399 -31.95 -29.29 -10.27
C SER A 399 -31.80 -30.74 -9.79
N PHE A 400 -31.33 -30.94 -8.55
CA PHE A 400 -31.21 -32.26 -7.91
C PHE A 400 -32.58 -32.91 -7.71
N ASP A 401 -33.56 -32.17 -7.20
CA ASP A 401 -34.93 -32.66 -7.01
C ASP A 401 -35.64 -32.97 -8.34
N MET A 402 -35.36 -32.20 -9.40
CA MET A 402 -35.81 -32.55 -10.76
C MET A 402 -35.17 -33.86 -11.23
N ALA A 403 -33.85 -33.98 -11.16
CA ALA A 403 -33.15 -35.21 -11.53
C ALA A 403 -33.59 -36.43 -10.70
N LYS A 404 -33.97 -36.22 -9.43
CA LYS A 404 -34.52 -37.26 -8.53
C LYS A 404 -35.93 -37.69 -8.92
N ARG A 405 -36.80 -36.76 -9.33
CA ARG A 405 -38.15 -37.08 -9.86
C ARG A 405 -38.08 -37.75 -11.22
N ASP A 406 -37.16 -37.32 -12.08
CA ASP A 406 -37.00 -37.82 -13.45
C ASP A 406 -36.17 -39.12 -13.52
N GLY A 407 -35.64 -39.59 -12.39
CA GLY A 407 -34.87 -40.84 -12.29
C GLY A 407 -33.49 -40.79 -12.95
N THR A 408 -32.95 -39.60 -13.20
CA THR A 408 -31.69 -39.36 -13.95
C THR A 408 -30.45 -39.19 -13.06
N LEU A 409 -30.59 -39.33 -11.73
CA LEU A 409 -29.46 -39.26 -10.80
C LEU A 409 -28.41 -40.37 -11.04
N PRO A 410 -27.10 -40.05 -10.92
CA PRO A 410 -26.05 -41.06 -10.96
C PRO A 410 -26.19 -42.12 -9.86
N TYR A 411 -25.80 -43.35 -10.20
CA TYR A 411 -25.91 -44.50 -9.30
C TYR A 411 -25.08 -44.29 -8.01
N GLY A 412 -25.76 -44.31 -6.85
CA GLY A 412 -25.17 -43.99 -5.55
C GLY A 412 -25.63 -42.67 -4.90
N LEU A 413 -26.47 -41.88 -5.58
CA LEU A 413 -27.02 -40.61 -5.06
C LEU A 413 -28.57 -40.59 -4.94
N ALA A 414 -29.23 -41.73 -5.16
CA ALA A 414 -30.69 -41.87 -5.17
C ALA A 414 -31.27 -42.01 -3.75
#